data_AF-A0A1I9RHC9-F1
#
_entry.id   AF-A0A1I9RHC9-F1
#
_cell.length_a   1.000
_cell.length_b   1.000
_cell.length_c   1.000
_cell.angle_alpha   90.00
_cell.angle_beta   90.00
_cell.angle_gamma   90.00
#
_symmetry.space_group_name_H-M   'P 1'
#
loop_
_entity.id
_entity.type
_entity.pdbx_description
1 polymer ?
#
loop_
_entity_poly.entity_id
_entity_poly.type
_entity_poly.pdbx_seq_one_letter_code
_entity_poly.pdbx_strand_id
1 'polypeptide(L)'
;LVCPAETPEGQACGLVKNLSLMCHITVGTPGDPLKGFFSEQNMELLEEYEPQRSPHATKVFLNGVWIGIHREPLNLVRLVQGLRRDGTISHEVSVIRDI
;
A
#
# COMPACT_ATOMS: atom_id res chain seq x y z
N LEU A 1 13.99 7.84 -7.69
CA LEU A 1 13.26 7.15 -8.79
C LEU A 1 13.75 7.64 -10.15
N VAL A 2 13.77 8.94 -10.38
CA VAL A 2 14.26 9.56 -11.63
C VAL A 2 15.67 10.12 -11.42
N CYS A 3 16.50 10.13 -12.47
CA CYS A 3 17.79 10.80 -12.49
C CYS A 3 17.60 12.32 -12.35
N PRO A 4 18.19 12.99 -11.34
CA PRO A 4 17.94 14.42 -11.10
C PRO A 4 18.57 15.34 -12.15
N ALA A 5 19.61 14.88 -12.86
CA ALA A 5 20.36 15.69 -13.82
C ALA A 5 19.93 15.47 -15.28
N GLU A 6 19.35 14.31 -15.59
CA GLU A 6 19.12 13.90 -16.97
C GLU A 6 17.70 14.26 -17.43
N THR A 7 17.54 15.53 -17.81
CA THR A 7 16.34 16.08 -18.46
C THR A 7 16.77 16.99 -19.62
N PRO A 8 16.08 16.97 -20.77
CA PRO A 8 16.44 17.83 -21.91
C PRO A 8 16.19 19.30 -21.58
N GLU A 9 16.94 20.19 -22.22
CA GLU A 9 16.73 21.63 -22.13
C GLU A 9 15.48 22.10 -22.92
N GLY A 10 15.10 23.36 -22.73
CA GLY A 10 13.99 23.99 -23.43
C GLY A 10 12.62 23.56 -22.92
N GLN A 11 11.64 23.44 -23.83
CA GLN A 11 10.23 23.20 -23.46
C GLN A 11 9.98 21.84 -22.79
N ALA A 12 10.88 20.88 -22.99
CA ALA A 12 10.78 19.53 -22.42
C ALA A 12 11.44 19.39 -21.03
N CYS A 13 12.05 20.47 -20.52
CA CYS A 13 12.72 20.47 -19.22
C CYS A 13 11.75 20.11 -18.10
N GLY A 14 12.07 19.03 -17.37
CA GLY A 14 11.24 18.48 -16.30
C GLY A 14 10.07 17.61 -16.76
N LEU A 15 9.74 17.58 -18.06
CA LEU A 15 8.72 16.71 -18.64
C LEU A 15 9.29 15.34 -18.99
N VAL A 16 10.39 15.31 -19.73
CA VAL A 16 11.10 14.07 -20.05
C VAL A 16 12.02 13.73 -18.89
N LYS A 17 11.85 12.50 -18.37
CA LYS A 17 12.50 11.98 -17.18
C LYS A 17 13.12 10.63 -17.47
N ASN A 18 14.35 10.42 -17.01
CA ASN A 18 15.06 9.16 -17.15
C ASN A 18 15.08 8.39 -15.82
N LEU A 19 14.90 7.07 -15.87
CA LEU A 19 14.92 6.22 -14.67
C LEU A 19 16.33 6.16 -14.08
N SER A 20 16.43 6.17 -12.74
CA SER A 20 17.71 5.89 -12.08
C SER A 20 18.13 4.42 -12.26
N LEU A 21 19.43 4.11 -12.15
CA LEU A 21 19.97 2.75 -12.35
C LEU A 21 19.27 1.66 -11.52
N MET A 22 18.87 1.97 -10.28
CA MET A 22 18.19 1.04 -9.38
C MET A 22 16.66 1.15 -9.43
N CYS A 23 16.09 1.86 -10.41
CA CYS A 23 14.65 2.02 -10.50
C CYS A 23 14.00 0.70 -10.89
N HIS A 24 12.93 0.36 -10.17
CA HIS A 24 12.10 -0.79 -10.46
C HIS A 24 10.66 -0.32 -10.68
N ILE A 25 10.02 -0.79 -11.75
CA ILE A 25 8.60 -0.54 -12.04
C ILE A 25 7.83 -1.80 -11.68
N THR A 26 6.81 -1.67 -10.84
CA THR A 26 5.98 -2.80 -10.40
C THR A 26 5.29 -3.47 -11.58
N VAL A 27 5.32 -4.80 -11.66
CA VAL A 27 4.55 -5.56 -12.67
C VAL A 27 3.12 -5.87 -12.20
N GLY A 28 2.87 -5.73 -10.90
CA GLY A 28 1.57 -5.92 -10.28
C GLY A 28 1.36 -7.33 -9.78
N THR A 29 0.56 -7.44 -8.72
CA THR A 29 0.18 -8.71 -8.11
C THR A 29 -1.31 -8.72 -7.75
N PRO A 30 -1.98 -9.87 -7.77
CA PRO A 30 -3.38 -9.96 -7.34
C PRO A 30 -3.57 -9.43 -5.92
N GLY A 31 -4.60 -8.58 -5.73
CA GLY A 31 -4.91 -8.00 -4.43
C GLY A 31 -5.80 -8.88 -3.54
N ASP A 32 -6.60 -9.77 -4.13
CA ASP A 32 -7.59 -10.59 -3.41
C ASP A 32 -7.02 -11.42 -2.24
N PRO A 33 -5.83 -12.04 -2.34
CA PRO A 33 -5.24 -12.76 -1.22
C PRO A 33 -5.01 -11.89 0.03
N LEU A 34 -4.68 -10.60 -0.16
CA LEU A 34 -4.49 -9.67 0.95
C LEU A 34 -5.81 -9.32 1.63
N LYS A 35 -6.91 -9.24 0.89
CA LYS A 35 -8.24 -8.98 1.48
C LYS A 35 -8.64 -10.11 2.43
N GLY A 36 -8.46 -11.36 2.02
CA GLY A 36 -8.70 -12.53 2.87
C GLY A 36 -7.81 -12.54 4.12
N PHE A 37 -6.51 -12.31 3.92
CA PHE A 37 -5.55 -12.21 5.02
C PHE A 37 -5.92 -11.11 6.03
N PHE A 38 -6.35 -9.93 5.59
CA PHE A 38 -6.73 -8.86 6.50
C PHE A 38 -7.95 -9.22 7.35
N SER A 39 -8.95 -9.88 6.76
CA SER A 39 -10.10 -10.40 7.51
C SER A 39 -9.67 -11.42 8.58
N GLU A 40 -8.73 -12.32 8.26
CA GLU A 40 -8.15 -13.26 9.23
C GLU A 40 -7.35 -12.56 10.34
N GLN A 41 -6.83 -11.37 10.07
CA GLN A 41 -6.09 -10.54 11.03
C GLN A 41 -6.97 -9.51 11.74
N ASN A 42 -8.26 -9.80 11.97
CA ASN A 42 -9.21 -8.96 12.71
C ASN A 42 -9.49 -7.58 12.07
N MET A 43 -9.38 -7.46 10.74
CA MET A 43 -10.04 -6.37 10.02
C MET A 43 -11.55 -6.63 9.97
N GLU A 44 -12.36 -5.65 10.36
CA GLU A 44 -13.81 -5.71 10.17
C GLU A 44 -14.16 -5.22 8.77
N LEU A 45 -14.99 -5.96 8.06
CA LEU A 45 -15.41 -5.60 6.71
C LEU A 45 -16.24 -4.32 6.74
N LEU A 46 -16.13 -3.54 5.66
CA LEU A 46 -16.88 -2.28 5.54
C LEU A 46 -18.39 -2.47 5.68
N GLU A 47 -18.91 -3.61 5.20
CA GLU A 47 -20.32 -3.99 5.26
C GLU A 47 -20.83 -4.16 6.71
N GLU A 48 -19.94 -4.47 7.64
CA GLU A 48 -20.23 -4.72 9.06
C GLU A 48 -19.88 -3.52 9.95
N TYR A 49 -19.28 -2.48 9.37
CA TYR A 49 -18.74 -1.35 10.11
C TYR A 49 -19.84 -0.37 10.54
N GLU A 50 -19.94 -0.17 11.86
CA GLU A 50 -20.87 0.78 12.45
C GLU A 50 -20.08 1.92 13.15
N PRO A 51 -20.09 3.16 12.61
CA PRO A 51 -19.21 4.24 13.08
C PRO A 51 -19.35 4.58 14.57
N GLN A 52 -20.55 4.43 15.13
CA GLN A 52 -20.82 4.70 16.54
C GLN A 52 -20.13 3.70 17.47
N ARG A 53 -19.92 2.45 17.02
CA ARG A 53 -19.29 1.39 17.83
C ARG A 53 -17.77 1.47 17.81
N SER A 54 -17.16 2.12 16.83
CA SER A 54 -15.70 2.17 16.68
C SER A 54 -15.23 3.48 16.04
N PRO A 55 -15.44 4.64 16.70
CA PRO A 55 -15.16 5.96 16.13
C PRO A 55 -13.67 6.23 15.88
N HIS A 56 -12.77 5.49 16.53
CA HIS A 56 -11.32 5.64 16.42
C HIS A 56 -10.65 4.55 15.57
N ALA A 57 -11.44 3.72 14.88
CA ALA A 57 -10.87 2.68 14.03
C ALA A 57 -10.21 3.28 12.78
N THR A 58 -9.12 2.66 12.34
CA THR A 58 -8.38 3.09 11.14
C THR A 58 -9.00 2.44 9.91
N LYS A 59 -9.30 3.24 8.89
CA LYS A 59 -9.79 2.73 7.61
C LYS A 59 -8.68 1.98 6.88
N VAL A 60 -9.00 0.82 6.32
CA VAL A 60 -8.08 0.00 5.52
C VAL A 60 -8.49 0.11 4.05
N PHE A 61 -7.55 0.60 3.23
CA PHE A 61 -7.71 0.70 1.79
C PHE A 61 -6.79 -0.30 1.09
N LEU A 62 -7.33 -1.00 0.10
CA LEU A 62 -6.58 -1.89 -0.78
C LEU A 62 -6.80 -1.45 -2.22
N ASN A 63 -5.72 -1.05 -2.90
CA ASN A 63 -5.75 -0.54 -4.28
C ASN A 63 -6.80 0.57 -4.51
N GLY A 64 -6.96 1.47 -3.52
CA GLY A 64 -7.92 2.58 -3.55
C GLY A 64 -9.34 2.24 -3.09
N VAL A 65 -9.65 0.96 -2.87
CA VAL A 65 -10.97 0.52 -2.38
C VAL A 65 -10.95 0.46 -0.85
N TRP A 66 -11.91 1.12 -0.21
CA TRP A 66 -12.13 0.96 1.23
C TRP A 66 -12.74 -0.42 1.49
N ILE A 67 -11.96 -1.31 2.10
CA ILE A 67 -12.38 -2.71 2.32
C ILE A 67 -12.84 -2.98 3.75
N GLY A 68 -12.44 -2.14 4.71
CA GLY A 68 -12.77 -2.37 6.11
C GLY A 68 -12.11 -1.39 7.07
N ILE A 69 -12.17 -1.72 8.35
CA ILE A 69 -11.53 -0.97 9.43
C ILE A 69 -10.70 -1.89 10.32
N HIS A 70 -9.73 -1.32 11.03
CA HIS A 70 -8.92 -2.07 11.98
C HIS A 70 -8.69 -1.24 13.25
N ARG A 71 -8.82 -1.88 14.42
CA ARG A 71 -8.66 -1.21 15.74
C ARG A 71 -7.19 -1.09 16.16
N GLU A 72 -6.35 -2.04 15.77
CA GLU A 72 -4.90 -2.05 16.04
C GLU A 72 -4.05 -1.98 14.75
N PRO A 73 -4.12 -0.89 13.97
CA PRO A 73 -3.51 -0.81 12.62
C PRO A 73 -1.99 -1.03 12.62
N LEU A 74 -1.31 -0.73 13.72
CA LEU A 74 0.14 -0.92 13.83
C LEU A 74 0.53 -2.39 13.75
N ASN A 75 -0.27 -3.28 14.32
CA ASN A 75 -0.04 -4.73 14.27
C ASN A 75 -0.21 -5.24 12.84
N LEU A 76 -1.28 -4.81 12.15
CA LEU A 76 -1.53 -5.17 10.76
C LEU A 76 -0.37 -4.73 9.84
N VAL A 77 0.12 -3.50 9.99
CA VAL A 77 1.25 -2.98 9.22
C VAL A 77 2.52 -3.82 9.46
N ARG A 78 2.81 -4.18 10.72
CA ARG A 78 3.97 -5.01 11.07
C ARG A 78 3.89 -6.39 10.43
N LEU A 79 2.71 -7.01 10.44
CA LEU A 79 2.48 -8.32 9.81
C LEU A 79 2.72 -8.25 8.30
N VAL A 80 2.11 -7.28 7.61
CA VAL A 80 2.31 -7.08 6.16
C VAL A 80 3.78 -6.82 5.82
N GLN A 81 4.46 -6.01 6.61
CA GLN A 81 5.90 -5.77 6.43
C GLN A 81 6.73 -7.04 6.65
N GLY A 82 6.35 -7.91 7.59
CA GLY A 82 6.99 -9.20 7.82
C GLY A 82 6.86 -10.13 6.61
N LEU A 83 5.62 -10.36 6.16
CA LEU A 83 5.31 -11.18 4.98
C LEU A 83 6.01 -10.70 3.71
N ARG A 84 6.22 -9.38 3.60
CA ARG A 84 6.94 -8.81 2.45
C ARG A 84 8.46 -9.07 2.53
N ARG A 85 9.03 -9.10 3.74
CA ARG A 85 10.47 -9.30 3.95
C ARG A 85 10.88 -10.76 3.87
N ASP A 86 9.98 -11.68 4.25
CA ASP A 86 10.23 -13.13 4.13
C ASP A 86 9.87 -13.70 2.75
N GLY A 87 9.18 -12.91 1.92
CA GLY A 87 8.83 -13.27 0.53
C GLY A 87 7.47 -13.97 0.39
N THR A 88 6.69 -14.10 1.45
CA THR A 88 5.33 -14.66 1.40
C THR A 88 4.40 -13.83 0.51
N ILE A 89 4.55 -12.50 0.54
CA ILE A 89 3.91 -11.59 -0.42
C ILE A 89 4.97 -10.88 -1.25
N SER A 90 4.59 -10.43 -2.45
CA SER A 90 5.53 -9.75 -3.35
C SER A 90 6.17 -8.52 -2.69
N HIS A 91 7.47 -8.37 -2.89
CA HIS A 91 8.25 -7.21 -2.45
C HIS A 91 7.74 -5.88 -3.04
N GLU A 92 6.97 -5.94 -4.14
CA GLU A 92 6.30 -4.79 -4.77
C GLU A 92 5.11 -4.26 -3.96
N VAL A 93 4.53 -5.05 -3.05
CA VAL A 93 3.36 -4.63 -2.27
C VAL A 93 3.74 -3.44 -1.39
N SER A 94 3.02 -2.32 -1.55
CA SER A 94 3.20 -1.11 -0.74
C SER A 94 2.26 -1.09 0.46
N VAL A 95 2.76 -0.64 1.61
CA VAL A 95 1.98 -0.45 2.84
C VAL A 95 2.34 0.89 3.45
N ILE A 96 1.32 1.71 3.71
CA ILE A 96 1.45 3.04 4.31
C ILE A 96 0.42 3.14 5.44
N ARG A 97 0.86 3.68 6.58
CA ARG A 97 -0.03 4.09 7.67
C ARG A 97 0.08 5.59 7.81
N ASP A 98 -1.01 6.28 7.48
CA ASP A 98 -1.16 7.71 7.69
C ASP A 98 -1.67 7.96 9.13
N ILE A 99 -1.12 8.95 9.83
CA ILE A 99 -1.35 9.21 11.27
C ILE A 99 -1.88 10.63 11.46
#